data_AF-A0A7C1RIC6-F1
#
_entry.id   AF-A0A7C1RIC6-F1
#
_cell.length_a   1.000
_cell.length_b   1.000
_cell.length_c   1.000
_cell.angle_alpha   90.00
_cell.angle_beta   90.00
_cell.angle_gamma   90.00
#
_symmetry.space_group_name_H-M   'P 1'
#
loop_
_entity.id
_entity.type
_entity.pdbx_description
1 polymer ?
#
loop_
_entity_poly.entity_id
_entity_poly.type
_entity_poly.pdbx_seq_one_letter_code
_entity_poly.pdbx_strand_id
1 'polypeptide(L)'
;MPYPNQHSARVAEPIPQGRATYAAKSIAPGITLIMQKPKAGGNMTAQSYRFGKHQFSVEQAKAWLKKHNIKYISFEPATSGK
;
A
#
# COMPACT_ATOMS: atom_id res chain seq x y z
N MET A 1 3.46 -7.43 11.67
CA MET A 1 2.07 -7.90 11.91
C MET A 1 1.18 -7.30 10.83
N PRO A 2 0.36 -8.11 10.14
CA PRO A 2 -0.58 -7.62 9.13
C PRO A 2 -1.59 -6.65 9.77
N TYR A 3 -2.07 -5.69 8.98
CA TYR A 3 -3.09 -4.77 9.47
C TYR A 3 -4.42 -5.51 9.60
N PRO A 4 -5.10 -5.45 10.77
CA PRO A 4 -6.33 -6.21 10.99
C PRO A 4 -7.49 -5.79 10.08
N ASN A 5 -7.41 -4.59 9.49
CA ASN A 5 -8.50 -4.01 8.71
C ASN A 5 -8.11 -3.66 7.27
N GLN A 6 -6.86 -3.91 6.85
CA GLN A 6 -6.37 -3.48 5.54
C GLN A 6 -5.44 -4.52 4.92
N HIS A 7 -5.74 -4.92 3.68
CA HIS A 7 -4.77 -5.62 2.83
C HIS A 7 -3.70 -4.61 2.39
N SER A 8 -2.45 -5.04 2.31
CA SER A 8 -1.32 -4.17 1.96
C SER A 8 -0.51 -4.78 0.82
N ALA A 9 -0.43 -4.07 -0.30
CA ALA A 9 0.36 -4.44 -1.47
C ALA A 9 1.60 -3.54 -1.55
N ARG A 10 2.76 -4.08 -1.19
CA ARG A 10 4.03 -3.35 -1.23
C ARG A 10 4.54 -3.29 -2.66
N VAL A 11 4.81 -2.08 -3.16
CA VAL A 11 5.34 -1.84 -4.51
C VAL A 11 6.80 -1.42 -4.49
N ALA A 12 7.29 -0.89 -3.37
CA ALA A 12 8.68 -0.53 -3.17
C ALA A 12 9.12 -0.81 -1.72
N GLU A 13 10.41 -1.06 -1.54
CA GLU A 13 11.02 -1.22 -0.22
C GLU A 13 10.89 0.07 0.60
N PRO A 14 10.54 0.00 1.90
CA PRO A 14 10.46 1.16 2.76
C PRO A 14 11.85 1.75 3.04
N ILE A 15 12.00 3.06 2.82
CA ILE A 15 13.21 3.79 3.18
C ILE A 15 13.29 3.93 4.71
N PRO A 16 14.45 3.70 5.37
CA PRO A 16 14.57 3.81 6.82
C PRO A 16 13.96 5.08 7.40
N GLN A 17 13.25 4.93 8.54
CA GLN A 17 12.70 6.08 9.26
C GLN A 17 13.81 7.10 9.55
N GLY A 18 13.53 8.37 9.29
CA GLY A 18 14.50 9.46 9.36
C GLY A 18 15.14 9.82 8.02
N ARG A 19 15.19 8.89 7.04
CA ARG A 19 15.75 9.13 5.69
C ARG A 19 14.70 9.41 4.61
N ALA A 20 13.41 9.19 4.91
CA ALA A 20 12.31 9.56 4.03
C ALA A 20 11.19 10.28 4.79
N THR A 21 10.41 11.04 4.02
CA THR A 21 9.10 11.56 4.42
C THR A 21 8.03 10.63 3.86
N TYR A 22 7.06 10.31 4.70
CA TYR A 22 5.94 9.45 4.34
C TYR A 22 4.65 10.27 4.23
N ALA A 23 3.83 9.94 3.25
CA ALA A 23 2.49 10.51 3.12
C ALA A 23 1.49 9.43 2.74
N ALA A 24 0.29 9.51 3.31
CA ALA A 24 -0.84 8.68 2.92
C ALA A 24 -1.82 9.54 2.12
N LYS A 25 -2.29 9.02 0.98
CA LYS A 25 -3.30 9.66 0.16
C LYS A 25 -4.41 8.66 -0.15
N SER A 26 -5.65 9.03 0.15
CA SER A 26 -6.81 8.27 -0.32
C SER A 26 -6.96 8.54 -1.82
N ILE A 27 -6.88 7.48 -2.63
CA ILE A 27 -6.98 7.59 -4.10
C ILE A 27 -8.32 7.09 -4.63
N ALA A 28 -9.03 6.29 -3.84
CA ALA A 28 -10.37 5.81 -4.11
C ALA A 28 -11.03 5.37 -2.79
N PRO A 29 -12.36 5.21 -2.75
CA PRO A 29 -13.05 4.65 -1.58
C PRO A 29 -12.42 3.31 -1.17
N GLY A 30 -11.94 3.23 0.07
CA GLY A 30 -11.30 2.03 0.59
C GLY A 30 -9.88 1.75 0.09
N ILE A 31 -9.28 2.63 -0.72
CA ILE A 31 -7.90 2.48 -1.24
C ILE A 31 -7.03 3.66 -0.79
N THR A 32 -6.02 3.36 0.02
CA THR A 32 -5.03 4.33 0.49
C THR A 32 -3.67 4.04 -0.11
N LEU A 33 -3.13 5.00 -0.85
CA LEU A 33 -1.77 4.98 -1.35
C LEU A 33 -0.82 5.55 -0.31
N ILE A 34 0.15 4.75 0.11
CA ILE A 34 1.27 5.19 0.92
C ILE A 34 2.42 5.54 -0.02
N MET A 35 2.90 6.77 0.10
CA MET A 35 4.01 7.30 -0.67
C MET A 35 5.19 7.58 0.25
N GLN A 36 6.39 7.43 -0.29
CA GLN A 36 7.63 7.78 0.36
C GLN A 36 8.45 8.70 -0.52
N LYS A 37 9.11 9.69 0.10
CA LYS A 37 10.03 10.60 -0.56
C LYS A 37 11.37 10.59 0.18
N PRO A 38 12.50 10.24 -0.48
CA PRO A 38 13.82 10.36 0.13
C PRO A 38 14.11 11.81 0.53
N LYS A 39 14.66 12.01 1.73
CA LYS A 39 15.10 13.34 2.19
C LYS A 39 16.37 13.82 1.49
N ALA A 40 17.20 12.89 1.00
CA ALA A 40 18.45 13.18 0.29
C ALA A 40 18.26 13.81 -1.10
N GLY A 41 17.04 14.23 -1.45
CA GLY A 41 16.66 14.57 -2.81
C GLY A 41 16.12 13.34 -3.54
N GLY A 42 14.99 13.50 -4.21
CA GLY A 42 14.31 12.41 -4.91
C GLY A 42 12.84 12.70 -5.17
N ASN A 43 12.25 11.89 -6.04
CA ASN A 43 10.83 11.97 -6.37
C ASN A 43 9.99 11.23 -5.32
N MET A 44 8.75 11.69 -5.18
CA MET A 44 7.77 10.97 -4.40
C MET A 44 7.41 9.69 -5.14
N THR A 45 7.53 8.56 -4.47
CA THR A 45 7.27 7.23 -5.05
C THR A 45 6.18 6.53 -4.26
N ALA A 46 5.40 5.69 -4.94
CA ALA A 46 4.49 4.78 -4.26
C ALA A 46 5.31 3.75 -3.47
N GLN A 47 4.99 3.59 -2.19
CA GLN A 47 5.57 2.56 -1.33
C GLN A 47 4.65 1.34 -1.24
N SER A 48 3.36 1.58 -0.95
CA SER A 48 2.39 0.51 -0.75
C SER A 48 0.98 0.99 -1.02
N TYR A 49 0.14 0.10 -1.55
CA TYR A 49 -1.30 0.31 -1.69
C TYR A 49 -2.04 -0.48 -0.62
N ARG A 50 -2.87 0.20 0.16
CA ARG A 50 -3.69 -0.40 1.20
C ARG A 50 -5.14 -0.45 0.77
N PHE A 51 -5.78 -1.60 0.97
CA PHE A 51 -7.17 -1.85 0.62
C PHE A 51 -7.94 -2.22 1.88
N GLY A 52 -9.02 -1.51 2.18
CA GLY A 52 -9.86 -1.82 3.33
C GLY A 52 -10.54 -3.17 3.18
N LYS A 53 -10.39 -4.06 4.17
CA LYS A 53 -10.95 -5.42 4.14
C LYS A 53 -12.47 -5.46 4.01
N HIS A 54 -13.15 -4.40 4.44
CA HIS A 54 -14.60 -4.28 4.39
C HIS A 54 -15.11 -3.97 2.98
N GLN A 55 -14.26 -3.47 2.10
CA GLN A 55 -14.62 -3.05 0.74
C GLN A 55 -13.96 -3.93 -0.33
N PHE A 56 -12.81 -4.53 -0.02
CA PHE A 56 -12.05 -5.34 -0.97
C PHE A 56 -11.70 -6.69 -0.34
N SER A 57 -12.02 -7.77 -1.04
CA SER A 57 -11.39 -9.07 -0.82
C SER A 57 -9.93 -9.07 -1.33
N VAL A 58 -9.15 -10.08 -0.95
CA VAL A 58 -7.79 -10.28 -1.46
C VAL A 58 -7.76 -10.34 -2.99
N GLU A 59 -8.72 -11.04 -3.58
CA GLU A 59 -8.83 -11.18 -5.04
C GLU A 59 -9.22 -9.87 -5.71
N GLN A 60 -10.15 -9.12 -5.13
CA GLN A 60 -10.54 -7.81 -5.64
C GLN A 60 -9.38 -6.80 -5.57
N ALA A 61 -8.61 -6.80 -4.48
CA ALA A 61 -7.42 -5.95 -4.35
C ALA A 61 -6.36 -6.31 -5.41
N LYS A 62 -6.09 -7.61 -5.62
CA LYS A 62 -5.16 -8.06 -6.66
C LYS A 62 -5.65 -7.73 -8.08
N ALA A 63 -6.94 -7.91 -8.34
CA ALA A 63 -7.55 -7.58 -9.63
C ALA A 63 -7.46 -6.07 -9.90
N TRP A 64 -7.68 -5.23 -8.89
CA TRP A 64 -7.51 -3.79 -8.99
C TRP A 64 -6.06 -3.42 -9.34
N LEU A 65 -5.08 -3.99 -8.63
CA LEU A 65 -3.66 -3.76 -8.93
C LEU A 65 -3.31 -4.16 -10.37
N LYS A 66 -3.80 -5.32 -10.84
CA LYS A 66 -3.59 -5.78 -12.22
C LYS A 66 -4.24 -4.86 -13.24
N LYS A 67 -5.49 -4.44 -13.00
CA LYS A 67 -6.24 -3.51 -13.88
C LYS A 67 -5.51 -2.17 -14.03
N HIS A 68 -4.87 -1.70 -12.96
CA HIS A 68 -4.10 -0.45 -12.95
C HIS A 68 -2.62 -0.62 -13.33
N ASN A 69 -2.21 -1.80 -13.81
CA ASN A 69 -0.82 -2.13 -14.16
C ASN A 69 0.19 -1.90 -13.02
N ILE A 70 -0.27 -2.03 -11.77
CA ILE A 70 0.56 -1.86 -10.58
C ILE A 70 1.22 -3.20 -10.25
N LYS A 71 2.55 -3.26 -10.39
CA LYS A 71 3.36 -4.40 -9.95
C LYS A 71 3.72 -4.23 -8.49
N TYR A 72 3.44 -5.25 -7.69
CA TYR A 72 3.78 -5.31 -6.27
C TYR A 72 4.84 -6.40 -6.02
N ILE A 73 5.70 -6.18 -5.03
CA ILE A 73 6.76 -7.10 -4.58
C ILE A 73 6.17 -8.12 -3.61
N SER A 74 5.30 -7.66 -2.70
CA SER A 74 4.67 -8.51 -1.70
C SER A 74 3.25 -8.04 -1.41
N PHE A 75 2.35 -9.00 -1.14
CA PHE A 75 0.96 -8.74 -0.78
C PHE A 75 0.67 -9.39 0.56
N GLU A 76 0.34 -8.56 1.55
CA GLU A 76 -0.03 -8.97 2.90
C GLU A 76 -1.55 -8.85 3.03
N PRO A 77 -2.30 -9.97 3.10
CA PRO A 77 -3.73 -9.90 3.35
C PRO A 77 -4.01 -9.35 4.76
N ALA A 78 -5.14 -8.65 4.93
CA ALA A 78 -5.62 -8.27 6.24
C ALA A 78 -5.74 -9.52 7.11
N THR A 79 -5.21 -9.48 8.33
CA THR A 79 -5.50 -10.54 9.29
C THR A 79 -6.97 -10.42 9.65
N SER A 80 -7.72 -11.48 9.37
CA SER A 80 -9.03 -11.64 9.98
C SER A 80 -8.79 -11.69 11.49
N GLY A 81 -8.97 -10.57 12.19
CA GLY A 81 -9.40 -10.65 13.58
C GLY A 81 -10.70 -11.43 13.53
N LYS A 82 -10.62 -12.73 13.85
CA LYS A 82 -11.80 -13.49 14.28
C LYS A 82 -12.30 -12.86 15.58
#